data_AF-A0A7J6R2Y0-F1
#
_entry.id   AF-A0A7J6R2Y0-F1
#
_cell.length_a   1.000
_cell.length_b   1.000
_cell.length_c   1.000
_cell.angle_alpha   90.00
_cell.angle_beta   90.00
_cell.angle_gamma   90.00
#
_symmetry.space_group_name_H-M   'P 1'
#
loop_
_entity.id
_entity.type
_entity.pdbx_description
1 polymer ?
#
loop_
_entity_poly.entity_id
_entity_poly.type
_entity_poly.pdbx_seq_one_letter_code
_entity_poly.pdbx_strand_id
1 'polypeptide(L)'
;MSAPEIKEGVVVIGEPGVGEYPEEQIRMIRCHQCGRSFNEESLEKHERVCRKVFKERRREFDTVANRLHGFENKEQLIRKALQEKKRGPQRAKPTKWKQQSEAFRAAIASCRSSDPFAQQMAAAKFAELQAEHERQHM
;
A
#
# COMPACT_ATOMS: atom_id res chain seq x y z
N MET A 1 -22.60 -45.71 28.89
CA MET A 1 -23.27 -44.75 27.99
C MET A 1 -22.38 -44.58 26.78
N SER A 2 -22.65 -45.33 25.71
CA SER A 2 -21.82 -45.33 24.50
C SER A 2 -22.21 -44.14 23.62
N ALA A 3 -21.21 -43.35 23.23
CA ALA A 3 -21.38 -42.18 22.39
C ALA A 3 -21.93 -42.54 20.99
N PRO A 4 -22.84 -41.74 20.41
CA PRO A 4 -23.31 -41.97 19.05
C PRO A 4 -22.21 -41.59 18.04
N GLU A 5 -21.88 -42.54 17.17
CA GLU A 5 -20.98 -42.32 16.02
C GLU A 5 -21.56 -41.27 15.08
N ILE A 6 -20.79 -40.21 14.84
CA ILE A 6 -21.09 -39.18 13.84
C ILE A 6 -20.81 -39.79 12.47
N LYS A 7 -21.85 -40.35 11.85
CA LYS A 7 -21.79 -40.79 10.45
C LYS A 7 -21.65 -39.55 9.55
N GLU A 8 -20.65 -39.58 8.68
CA GLU A 8 -20.28 -38.47 7.81
C GLU A 8 -21.49 -37.90 7.05
N GLY A 9 -21.68 -36.59 7.20
CA GLY A 9 -22.84 -35.86 6.69
C GLY A 9 -22.86 -35.79 5.17
N VAL A 10 -23.67 -36.64 4.56
CA VAL A 10 -24.23 -36.40 3.23
C VAL A 10 -25.29 -35.31 3.39
N VAL A 11 -24.97 -34.10 2.96
CA VAL A 11 -25.95 -33.00 2.91
C VAL A 11 -26.75 -33.16 1.62
N VAL A 12 -27.91 -33.81 1.72
CA VAL A 12 -28.91 -33.82 0.63
C VAL A 12 -29.67 -32.50 0.73
N ILE A 13 -29.38 -31.55 -0.16
CA ILE A 13 -30.15 -30.31 -0.28
C ILE A 13 -31.12 -30.49 -1.44
N GLY A 14 -32.42 -30.60 -1.15
CA GLY A 14 -33.48 -30.49 -2.15
C GLY A 14 -34.75 -31.28 -1.79
N GLU A 15 -35.79 -30.57 -1.33
CA GLU A 15 -37.19 -31.05 -1.38
C GLU A 15 -37.84 -30.63 -2.72
N PRO A 16 -38.89 -31.36 -3.17
CA PRO A 16 -39.19 -31.55 -4.58
C PRO A 16 -40.11 -30.48 -5.16
N GLY A 17 -39.71 -29.91 -6.30
CA GLY A 17 -40.54 -29.09 -7.17
C GLY A 17 -40.71 -29.77 -8.53
N VAL A 18 -41.88 -30.34 -8.75
CA VAL A 18 -42.39 -30.98 -9.98
C VAL A 18 -41.75 -30.48 -11.28
N GLY A 19 -40.91 -31.33 -11.87
CA GLY A 19 -40.39 -31.23 -13.23
C GLY A 19 -39.85 -32.60 -13.64
N GLU A 20 -40.40 -33.16 -14.71
CA GLU A 20 -40.14 -34.52 -15.20
C GLU A 20 -38.73 -34.64 -15.81
N TYR A 21 -37.71 -34.75 -14.95
CA TYR A 21 -36.35 -35.17 -15.30
C TYR A 21 -35.85 -36.08 -14.18
N PRO A 22 -35.18 -37.21 -14.48
CA PRO A 22 -34.64 -38.09 -13.45
C PRO A 22 -33.68 -37.29 -12.58
N GLU A 23 -34.09 -37.05 -11.34
CA GLU A 23 -33.35 -36.29 -10.34
C GLU A 23 -32.19 -37.18 -9.87
N GLU A 24 -31.11 -37.18 -10.66
CA GLU A 24 -29.87 -37.83 -10.27
C GLU A 24 -29.41 -37.16 -8.98
N GLN A 25 -29.55 -37.86 -7.85
CA GLN A 25 -29.06 -37.40 -6.56
C GLN A 25 -27.54 -37.28 -6.63
N ILE A 26 -27.05 -36.10 -6.99
CA ILE A 26 -25.63 -35.81 -7.08
C ILE A 26 -25.07 -35.84 -5.65
N ARG A 27 -24.38 -36.94 -5.31
CA ARG A 27 -23.68 -37.07 -4.03
C ARG A 27 -22.56 -36.03 -3.96
N MET A 28 -22.72 -35.06 -3.07
CA MET A 28 -21.72 -34.02 -2.82
C MET A 28 -20.95 -34.33 -1.54
N ILE A 29 -19.63 -34.52 -1.69
CA ILE A 29 -18.72 -34.88 -0.61
C ILE A 29 -17.90 -33.64 -0.22
N ARG A 30 -17.72 -33.43 1.09
CA ARG A 30 -16.98 -32.28 1.64
C ARG A 30 -15.48 -32.55 1.68
N CYS A 31 -14.66 -31.67 1.12
CA CYS A 31 -13.21 -31.76 1.24
C CYS A 31 -12.74 -31.49 2.68
N HIS A 32 -11.95 -32.40 3.26
CA HIS A 32 -11.42 -32.26 4.62
C HIS A 32 -10.47 -31.06 4.82
N GLN A 33 -9.88 -30.54 3.74
CA GLN A 33 -8.84 -29.50 3.81
C GLN A 33 -9.39 -28.07 3.69
N CYS A 34 -10.41 -27.85 2.85
CA CYS A 34 -11.01 -26.53 2.65
C CYS A 34 -12.50 -26.45 3.02
N GLY A 35 -13.14 -27.58 3.33
CA GLY A 35 -14.54 -27.64 3.74
C GLY A 35 -15.56 -27.38 2.63
N ARG A 36 -15.14 -27.29 1.36
CA ARG A 36 -16.04 -27.12 0.20
C ARG A 36 -16.58 -28.48 -0.26
N SER A 37 -17.82 -28.50 -0.72
CA SER A 37 -18.50 -29.71 -1.21
C SER A 37 -18.34 -29.86 -2.73
N PHE A 38 -18.05 -31.07 -3.21
CA PHE A 38 -17.85 -31.40 -4.63
C PHE A 38 -18.47 -32.77 -4.97
N ASN A 39 -18.76 -33.01 -6.25
CA ASN A 39 -19.13 -34.33 -6.76
C ASN A 39 -17.91 -35.26 -6.73
N GLU A 40 -18.11 -36.58 -6.72
CA GLU A 40 -17.04 -37.59 -6.59
C GLU A 40 -15.87 -37.38 -7.59
N GLU A 41 -16.17 -37.22 -8.88
CA GLU A 41 -15.15 -37.00 -9.92
C GLU A 41 -14.40 -35.66 -9.78
N SER A 42 -15.07 -34.64 -9.22
CA SER A 42 -14.48 -33.32 -9.02
C SER A 42 -13.69 -33.24 -7.72
N LEU A 43 -14.07 -34.02 -6.71
CA LEU A 43 -13.40 -34.10 -5.43
C LEU A 43 -11.97 -34.62 -5.61
N GLU A 44 -11.77 -35.68 -6.39
CA GLU A 44 -10.44 -36.27 -6.62
C GLU A 44 -9.45 -35.26 -7.24
N LYS A 45 -9.92 -34.46 -8.21
CA LYS A 45 -9.13 -33.37 -8.81
C LYS A 45 -8.91 -32.24 -7.82
N HIS A 46 -9.95 -31.89 -7.06
CA HIS A 46 -9.90 -30.85 -6.05
C HIS A 46 -8.90 -31.19 -4.94
N GLU A 47 -8.89 -32.40 -4.39
CA GLU A 47 -8.01 -32.79 -3.29
C GLU A 47 -6.53 -32.66 -3.65
N ARG A 48 -6.16 -33.00 -4.90
CA ARG A 48 -4.79 -32.85 -5.41
C ARG A 48 -4.33 -31.39 -5.38
N VAL A 49 -5.18 -30.46 -5.79
CA VAL A 49 -4.84 -29.01 -5.82
C VAL A 49 -5.00 -28.37 -4.44
N CYS A 50 -6.09 -28.70 -3.74
CA CYS A 50 -6.39 -28.20 -2.41
C CYS A 50 -5.25 -28.49 -1.43
N ARG A 51 -4.66 -29.69 -1.51
CA ARG A 51 -3.48 -30.04 -0.71
C ARG A 51 -2.30 -29.11 -0.98
N LYS A 52 -2.00 -28.82 -2.25
CA LYS A 52 -0.88 -27.93 -2.65
C LYS A 52 -1.10 -26.47 -2.25
N VAL A 53 -2.34 -26.01 -2.19
CA VAL A 53 -2.64 -24.61 -1.86
C VAL A 53 -2.72 -24.40 -0.34
N PHE A 54 -3.30 -25.34 0.40
CA PHE A 54 -3.59 -25.17 1.82
C PHE A 54 -2.56 -25.83 2.76
N LYS A 55 -1.87 -26.92 2.36
CA LYS A 55 -0.80 -27.51 3.19
C LYS A 55 0.57 -26.89 2.89
N GLU A 56 0.80 -26.48 1.66
CA GLU A 56 2.07 -25.87 1.24
C GLU A 56 1.89 -24.37 1.13
N ARG A 57 2.53 -23.62 2.03
CA ARG A 57 2.53 -22.16 1.93
C ARG A 57 3.26 -21.78 0.64
N ARG A 58 2.53 -21.20 -0.32
CA ARG A 58 3.11 -20.63 -1.55
C ARG A 58 4.24 -19.68 -1.15
N ARG A 59 5.37 -19.77 -1.84
CA ARG A 59 6.48 -18.81 -1.63
C ARG A 59 5.98 -17.39 -1.83
N GLU A 60 6.41 -16.51 -0.94
CA GLU A 60 6.11 -15.09 -1.04
C GLU A 60 6.70 -14.56 -2.35
N PHE A 61 5.85 -13.93 -3.16
CA PHE A 61 6.27 -13.36 -4.42
C PHE A 61 6.96 -12.02 -4.16
N ASP A 62 8.29 -12.01 -4.23
CA ASP A 62 9.06 -10.78 -4.12
C ASP A 62 8.97 -9.98 -5.43
N THR A 63 8.12 -8.95 -5.41
CA THR A 63 7.92 -8.03 -6.54
C THR A 63 9.20 -7.29 -6.93
N VAL A 64 10.10 -7.01 -5.98
CA VAL A 64 11.36 -6.31 -6.24
C VAL A 64 12.32 -7.24 -6.98
N ALA A 65 12.44 -8.48 -6.50
CA ALA A 65 13.25 -9.49 -7.15
C ALA A 65 12.75 -9.77 -8.59
N ASN A 66 11.44 -9.87 -8.79
CA ASN A 66 10.87 -10.12 -10.12
C ASN A 66 11.07 -8.93 -11.08
N ARG A 67 11.00 -7.68 -10.59
CA ARG A 67 11.27 -6.48 -11.42
C ARG A 67 12.74 -6.36 -11.82
N LEU A 68 13.64 -6.80 -10.95
CA LEU A 68 15.08 -6.74 -11.17
C LEU A 68 15.64 -8.02 -11.84
N HIS A 69 14.78 -9.01 -12.08
CA HIS A 69 15.16 -10.23 -12.78
C HIS A 69 15.60 -9.88 -14.22
N GLY A 70 16.81 -10.31 -14.60
CA GLY A 70 17.40 -10.02 -15.92
C GLY A 70 18.20 -8.72 -16.02
N PHE A 71 18.26 -7.90 -14.97
CA PHE A 71 19.18 -6.76 -14.91
C PHE A 71 20.52 -7.17 -14.28
N GLU A 72 21.62 -7.01 -15.02
CA GLU A 72 22.97 -7.31 -14.51
C GLU A 72 23.35 -6.40 -13.31
N ASN A 73 22.81 -5.18 -13.27
CA ASN A 73 23.08 -4.19 -12.22
C ASN A 73 22.09 -4.22 -11.04
N LYS A 74 21.33 -5.30 -10.86
CA LYS A 74 20.30 -5.44 -9.80
C LYS A 74 20.81 -5.06 -8.40
N GLU A 75 21.99 -5.53 -8.02
CA GLU A 75 22.60 -5.28 -6.70
C GLU A 75 22.94 -3.80 -6.50
N GLN A 76 23.43 -3.13 -7.55
CA GLN A 76 23.76 -1.71 -7.50
C GLN A 76 22.51 -0.85 -7.33
N LEU A 77 21.41 -1.22 -8.01
CA LEU A 77 20.14 -0.53 -7.91
C LEU A 77 19.53 -0.68 -6.50
N ILE A 78 19.57 -1.88 -5.93
CA ILE A 78 19.13 -2.13 -4.54
C ILE A 78 19.96 -1.31 -3.56
N ARG A 79 21.29 -1.31 -3.71
CA ARG A 79 22.21 -0.55 -2.84
C ARG A 79 21.95 0.95 -2.92
N LYS A 80 21.73 1.50 -4.13
CA LYS A 80 21.41 2.91 -4.34
C LYS A 80 20.07 3.28 -3.71
N ALA A 81 19.04 2.45 -3.89
CA ALA A 81 17.74 2.66 -3.26
C ALA A 81 17.82 2.67 -1.72
N LEU A 82 18.60 1.75 -1.13
CA LEU A 82 18.83 1.72 0.32
C LEU A 82 19.61 2.95 0.81
N GLN A 83 20.58 3.42 0.03
CA GLN A 83 21.34 4.62 0.34
C GLN A 83 20.45 5.87 0.32
N GLU A 84 19.61 6.02 -0.70
CA GLU A 84 18.65 7.13 -0.79
C GLU A 84 17.64 7.10 0.37
N LYS A 85 17.17 5.90 0.77
CA LYS A 85 16.30 5.75 1.95
C LYS A 85 17.00 6.23 3.24
N LYS A 86 18.30 5.95 3.41
CA LYS A 86 19.08 6.43 4.57
C LYS A 86 19.32 7.94 4.56
N ARG A 87 19.37 8.56 3.38
CA ARG A 87 19.58 10.02 3.24
C ARG A 87 18.34 10.84 3.60
N GLY A 88 17.21 10.19 3.87
CA GLY A 88 15.94 10.84 4.20
C GLY A 88 15.37 11.64 3.03
N PRO A 89 14.14 12.20 3.17
CA PRO A 89 13.60 13.10 2.17
C PRO A 89 14.50 14.33 2.05
N GLN A 90 15.20 14.45 0.93
CA GLN A 90 15.94 15.66 0.59
C GLN A 90 14.89 16.77 0.41
N ARG A 91 14.90 17.76 1.31
CA ARG A 91 14.01 18.94 1.18
C ARG A 91 14.39 19.66 -0.11
N ALA A 92 13.53 19.53 -1.13
CA ALA A 92 13.73 20.24 -2.38
C ALA A 92 13.80 21.75 -2.09
N LYS A 93 14.82 22.42 -2.62
CA LYS A 93 14.97 23.87 -2.47
C LYS A 93 13.69 24.54 -3.00
N PRO A 94 13.09 25.48 -2.26
CA PRO A 94 11.88 26.14 -2.72
C PRO A 94 12.16 26.87 -4.03
N THR A 95 11.24 26.73 -4.99
CA THR A 95 11.31 27.42 -6.27
C THR A 95 11.34 28.94 -6.05
N LYS A 96 11.93 29.69 -7.00
CA LYS A 96 12.02 31.16 -6.97
C LYS A 96 10.69 31.84 -6.58
N TRP A 97 9.56 31.40 -7.15
CA TRP A 97 8.25 31.97 -6.83
C TRP A 97 7.82 31.74 -5.37
N LYS A 98 8.16 30.59 -4.78
CA LYS A 98 7.84 30.28 -3.37
C LYS A 98 8.63 31.19 -2.45
N GLN A 99 9.92 31.41 -2.76
CA GLN A 99 10.78 32.33 -2.03
C GLN A 99 10.26 33.76 -2.10
N GLN A 100 9.88 34.23 -3.29
CA GLN A 100 9.31 35.56 -3.48
C GLN A 100 7.97 35.72 -2.75
N SER A 101 7.09 34.71 -2.80
CA SER A 101 5.81 34.74 -2.09
C SER A 101 5.98 34.76 -0.57
N GLU A 102 6.92 33.97 -0.05
CA GLU A 102 7.26 33.94 1.37
C GLU A 102 7.85 35.27 1.85
N ALA A 103 8.79 35.84 1.08
CA ALA A 103 9.35 37.16 1.36
C ALA A 103 8.27 38.25 1.38
N PHE A 104 7.33 38.22 0.44
CA PHE A 104 6.20 39.14 0.42
C PHE A 104 5.29 38.97 1.65
N ARG A 105 4.92 37.74 2.00
CA ARG A 105 4.10 37.46 3.20
C ARG A 105 4.82 37.90 4.48
N ALA A 106 6.13 37.71 4.56
CA ALA A 106 6.95 38.17 5.68
C ALA A 106 6.95 39.71 5.81
N ALA A 107 7.06 40.43 4.69
CA ALA A 107 6.99 41.90 4.69
C ALA A 107 5.61 42.42 5.16
N ILE A 108 4.53 41.75 4.74
CA ILE A 108 3.19 42.09 5.25
C ILE A 108 3.07 41.77 6.74
N ALA A 109 3.60 40.63 7.19
CA ALA A 109 3.56 40.23 8.59
C ALA A 109 4.36 41.19 9.49
N SER A 110 5.52 41.68 9.06
CA SER A 110 6.31 42.64 9.83
C SER A 110 5.58 43.98 10.01
N CYS A 111 4.91 44.47 8.96
CA CYS A 111 4.10 45.69 9.04
C CYS A 111 2.84 45.54 9.91
N ARG A 112 2.39 44.31 10.18
CA ARG A 112 1.22 44.02 11.01
C ARG A 112 1.56 43.76 12.48
N SER A 113 2.83 43.71 12.84
CA SER A 113 3.25 43.52 14.24
C SER A 113 2.92 44.77 15.07
N SER A 114 2.26 44.57 16.22
CA SER A 114 1.83 45.65 17.14
C SER A 114 2.89 46.01 18.19
N ASP A 115 4.04 45.34 18.16
CA ASP A 115 5.13 45.53 19.12
C ASP A 115 6.12 46.61 18.61
N PRO A 116 6.33 47.73 19.34
CA PRO A 116 7.17 48.83 18.89
C PRO A 116 8.62 48.43 18.59
N PHE A 117 9.14 47.46 19.35
CA PHE A 117 10.50 46.97 19.17
C PHE A 117 10.65 46.12 17.89
N ALA A 118 9.69 45.23 17.62
CA ALA A 118 9.60 44.49 16.36
C ALA A 118 9.47 45.42 15.15
N GLN A 119 8.72 46.52 15.27
CA GLN A 119 8.56 47.50 14.21
C GLN A 119 9.86 48.28 13.93
N GLN A 120 10.59 48.68 14.98
CA GLN A 120 11.88 49.37 14.84
C GLN A 120 12.95 48.46 14.19
N MET A 121 12.98 47.18 14.55
CA MET A 121 13.87 46.20 13.95
C MET A 121 13.51 45.89 12.48
N ALA A 122 12.22 45.81 12.16
CA ALA A 122 11.77 45.67 10.78
C ALA A 122 12.14 46.89 9.92
N ALA A 123 11.98 48.10 10.46
CA ALA A 123 12.35 49.34 9.78
C ALA A 123 13.88 49.45 9.55
N ALA A 124 14.68 49.11 10.55
CA ALA A 124 16.14 49.09 10.43
C ALA A 124 16.62 48.06 9.37
N LYS A 125 16.04 46.86 9.37
CA LYS A 125 16.35 45.82 8.38
C LYS A 125 15.92 46.21 6.97
N PHE A 126 14.79 46.91 6.83
CA PHE A 126 14.35 47.43 5.53
C PHE A 126 15.29 48.52 5.01
N ALA A 127 15.73 49.45 5.87
CA ALA A 127 16.70 50.49 5.50
C ALA A 127 18.04 49.91 5.06
N GLU A 128 18.53 48.88 5.74
CA GLU A 128 19.77 48.18 5.37
C GLU A 128 19.65 47.48 4.00
N LEU A 129 18.55 46.77 3.75
CA LEU A 129 18.28 46.12 2.47
C LEU A 129 18.16 47.14 1.33
N GLN A 130 17.54 48.29 1.59
CA GLN A 130 17.41 49.35 0.60
C GLN A 130 18.77 49.97 0.27
N ALA A 131 19.63 50.20 1.26
CA ALA A 131 21.01 50.68 1.05
C ALA A 131 21.90 49.63 0.34
N GLU A 132 21.66 48.34 0.53
CA GLU A 132 22.33 47.28 -0.24
C GLU A 132 21.86 47.24 -1.70
N HIS A 133 20.55 47.37 -1.93
CA HIS A 133 20.00 47.48 -3.27
C HIS A 133 20.54 48.71 -4.02
N GLU A 134 20.55 49.87 -3.38
CA GLU A 134 21.13 51.09 -3.95
C GLU A 134 22.63 50.94 -4.29
N ARG A 135 23.39 50.22 -3.46
CA ARG A 135 24.80 49.88 -3.75
C ARG A 135 24.99 48.91 -4.91
N GLN A 136 24.02 48.03 -5.18
CA GLN A 136 24.07 47.12 -6.32
C GLN A 136 23.63 47.78 -7.64
N HIS A 137 22.97 48.94 -7.55
CA HIS A 137 22.44 49.69 -8.68
C HIS A 137 23.18 51.01 -8.99
N MET A 138 24.26 51.32 -8.24
CA MET A 138 25.30 52.32 -8.54
C MET A 138 26.47 51.66 -9.27
#